data_AF-A0A7S3CWP0-F1
#
_entry.id   AF-A0A7S3CWP0-F1
#
_cell.length_a   1.000
_cell.length_b   1.000
_cell.length_c   1.000
_cell.angle_alpha   90.00
_cell.angle_beta   90.00
_cell.angle_gamma   90.00
#
_symmetry.space_group_name_H-M   'P 1'
#
loop_
_entity.id
_entity.type
_entity.pdbx_description
1 polymer ?
#
loop_
_entity_poly.entity_id
_entity_poly.type
_entity_poly.pdbx_seq_one_letter_code
_entity_poly.pdbx_strand_id
1 'polypeptide(L)'
;NKEKPHFTIDNIAPAHGPVVGGTRVTVRGGPFEQYIGVYLEPKCRFGSDSMIVGASYISCTAQAAKAQDKEGKHSDRVSTCIQCEDTPASLESKPVEFSVSLTGDFSDVESASQFY
;
A
#
# COMPACT_ATOMS: atom_id res chain seq x y z
N ASN A 1 8.27 23.15 -6.60
CA ASN A 1 8.25 21.93 -7.43
C ASN A 1 8.48 20.73 -6.53
N LYS A 2 7.43 19.97 -6.19
CA LYS A 2 7.62 18.66 -5.54
C LYS A 2 7.84 17.63 -6.65
N GLU A 3 8.97 16.94 -6.62
CA GLU A 3 9.24 15.82 -7.52
C GLU A 3 8.25 14.67 -7.23
N LYS A 4 7.89 13.87 -8.24
CA LYS A 4 7.00 12.72 -8.08
C LYS A 4 7.65 11.70 -7.13
N PRO A 5 6.94 11.14 -6.14
CA PRO A 5 7.53 10.13 -5.28
C PRO A 5 7.83 8.86 -6.08
N HIS A 6 8.95 8.21 -5.78
CA HIS A 6 9.38 6.96 -6.39
C HIS A 6 9.54 5.91 -5.30
N PHE A 7 8.65 4.91 -5.30
CA PHE A 7 8.61 3.84 -4.33
C PHE A 7 8.25 2.52 -5.01
N THR A 8 8.57 1.41 -4.35
CA THR A 8 8.15 0.07 -4.77
C THR A 8 7.13 -0.50 -3.81
N ILE A 9 6.24 -1.34 -4.31
CA ILE A 9 5.34 -2.17 -3.50
C ILE A 9 5.89 -3.59 -3.50
N ASP A 10 6.16 -4.12 -2.32
CA ASP A 10 6.70 -5.47 -2.15
C ASP A 10 5.59 -6.49 -1.84
N ASN A 11 4.55 -6.07 -1.10
CA ASN A 11 3.45 -6.95 -0.72
C ASN A 11 2.19 -6.18 -0.34
N ILE A 12 1.02 -6.77 -0.61
CA ILE A 12 -0.30 -6.24 -0.26
C ILE A 12 -1.04 -7.35 0.50
N ALA A 13 -1.55 -7.03 1.70
CA ALA A 13 -2.24 -8.02 2.52
C ALA A 13 -3.43 -7.41 3.30
N PRO A 14 -4.58 -8.10 3.37
CA PRO A 14 -4.91 -9.31 2.62
C PRO A 14 -5.14 -8.97 1.13
N ALA A 15 -4.87 -9.94 0.24
CA ALA A 15 -5.10 -9.78 -1.21
C ALA A 15 -6.59 -9.96 -1.61
N HIS A 16 -7.40 -10.54 -0.72
CA HIS A 16 -8.81 -10.82 -0.94
C HIS A 16 -9.63 -10.45 0.29
N GLY A 17 -10.90 -10.12 0.07
CA GLY A 17 -11.85 -9.78 1.12
C GLY A 17 -13.30 -9.95 0.66
N PRO A 18 -14.28 -9.78 1.57
CA PRO A 18 -15.69 -9.89 1.25
C PRO A 18 -16.17 -8.80 0.27
N VAL A 19 -17.14 -9.15 -0.58
CA VAL A 19 -17.79 -8.17 -1.49
C VAL A 19 -18.49 -7.05 -0.74
N VAL A 20 -18.89 -7.27 0.51
CA VAL A 20 -19.54 -6.24 1.34
C VAL A 20 -18.57 -5.14 1.83
N GLY A 21 -17.27 -5.25 1.51
CA GLY A 21 -16.25 -4.31 1.97
C GLY A 21 -15.76 -4.62 3.39
N GLY A 22 -15.21 -3.60 4.06
CA GLY A 22 -14.75 -3.71 5.46
C GLY A 22 -13.38 -4.38 5.62
N THR A 23 -12.63 -4.54 4.53
CA THR A 23 -11.29 -5.16 4.58
C THR A 23 -10.23 -4.07 4.71
N ARG A 24 -9.42 -4.16 5.77
CA ARG A 24 -8.30 -3.26 5.97
C ARG A 24 -7.05 -3.80 5.28
N VAL A 25 -6.58 -3.08 4.26
CA VAL A 25 -5.43 -3.51 3.44
C VAL A 25 -4.16 -2.81 3.88
N THR A 26 -3.09 -3.57 4.07
CA THR A 26 -1.75 -3.10 4.38
C THR A 26 -0.83 -3.31 3.19
N VAL A 27 -0.14 -2.25 2.80
CA VAL A 27 0.83 -2.22 1.71
C VAL A 27 2.24 -2.07 2.31
N ARG A 28 3.08 -3.04 1.99
CA ARG A 28 4.50 -3.08 2.32
C ARG A 28 5.28 -2.69 1.08
N GLY A 29 6.36 -1.96 1.29
CA GLY A 29 7.14 -1.38 0.22
C GLY A 29 8.06 -0.31 0.77
N GLY A 30 8.62 0.51 -0.12
CA GLY A 30 9.37 1.67 0.34
C GLY A 30 10.17 2.38 -0.75
N PRO A 31 10.92 3.41 -0.35
CA PRO A 31 11.08 3.91 1.03
C PRO A 31 9.92 4.83 1.41
N PHE A 32 8.99 4.44 2.31
CA PHE A 32 7.83 5.27 2.65
C PHE A 32 8.15 6.33 3.72
N GLU A 33 9.14 6.05 4.56
CA GLU A 33 9.60 6.91 5.66
C GLU A 33 9.93 8.33 5.19
N GLN A 34 10.60 8.45 4.04
CA GLN A 34 11.04 9.73 3.48
C GLN A 34 9.88 10.63 3.01
N TYR A 35 8.69 10.06 2.86
CA TYR A 35 7.50 10.75 2.37
C TYR A 35 6.58 11.23 3.49
N ILE A 36 6.82 10.75 4.72
CA ILE A 36 6.13 11.23 5.92
C ILE A 36 6.41 12.73 6.08
N GLY A 37 5.35 13.53 6.18
CA GLY A 37 5.45 14.99 6.30
C GLY A 37 5.49 15.73 4.95
N VAL A 38 5.78 15.04 3.84
CA VAL A 38 5.75 15.63 2.48
C VAL A 38 4.41 15.36 1.81
N TYR A 39 3.92 14.14 1.94
CA TYR A 39 2.63 13.68 1.44
C TYR A 39 1.81 13.15 2.61
N LEU A 40 0.77 13.88 2.99
CA LEU A 40 0.05 13.64 4.24
C LEU A 40 -1.19 12.78 4.07
N GLU A 41 -1.70 12.68 2.85
CA GLU A 41 -3.00 12.10 2.54
C GLU A 41 -2.87 11.02 1.45
N PRO A 42 -2.12 9.93 1.72
CA PRO A 42 -2.05 8.82 0.78
C PRO A 42 -3.45 8.20 0.60
N LYS A 43 -3.68 7.59 -0.56
CA LYS A 43 -4.95 6.94 -0.90
C LYS A 43 -4.72 5.59 -1.55
N CYS A 44 -5.70 4.70 -1.39
CA CYS A 44 -5.76 3.41 -2.06
C CYS A 44 -6.96 3.37 -3.00
N ARG A 45 -6.78 2.80 -4.20
CA ARG A 45 -7.85 2.56 -5.18
C ARG A 45 -8.06 1.07 -5.37
N PHE A 46 -9.31 0.65 -5.34
CA PHE A 46 -9.76 -0.73 -5.54
C PHE A 46 -10.60 -0.84 -6.80
N GLY A 47 -9.97 -1.10 -7.94
CA GLY A 47 -10.64 -1.15 -9.25
C GLY A 47 -10.87 0.25 -9.81
N SER A 48 -12.10 0.75 -9.71
CA SER A 48 -12.51 2.02 -10.33
C SER A 48 -12.26 3.25 -9.45
N ASP A 49 -12.31 4.43 -10.04
CA ASP A 49 -12.15 5.72 -9.33
C ASP A 49 -13.28 6.01 -8.33
N SER A 50 -14.39 5.26 -8.39
CA SER A 50 -15.46 5.29 -7.38
C SER A 50 -15.14 4.49 -6.11
N MET A 51 -14.04 3.75 -6.09
CA MET A 51 -13.63 2.88 -4.98
C MET A 51 -12.26 3.31 -4.42
N ILE A 52 -12.15 4.61 -4.10
CA ILE A 52 -10.96 5.22 -3.49
C ILE A 52 -11.21 5.44 -2.01
N VAL A 53 -10.24 5.05 -1.17
CA VAL A 53 -10.27 5.26 0.28
C VAL A 53 -9.01 5.96 0.75
N GLY A 54 -9.08 6.59 1.93
CA GLY A 54 -7.91 7.16 2.57
C GLY A 54 -6.91 6.08 2.99
N ALA A 55 -5.70 6.50 3.31
CA ALA A 55 -4.68 5.63 3.90
C ALA A 55 -3.84 6.38 4.91
N SER A 56 -3.04 5.65 5.69
CA SER A 56 -2.15 6.22 6.69
C SER A 56 -0.84 5.47 6.75
N TYR A 57 0.25 6.17 7.04
CA TYR A 57 1.53 5.56 7.36
C TYR A 57 1.47 4.92 8.74
N ILE A 58 1.87 3.65 8.83
CA ILE A 58 1.92 2.91 10.09
C ILE A 58 3.27 2.23 10.25
N SER A 59 3.67 1.97 11.50
CA SER A 59 4.76 1.05 11.80
C SER A 59 4.29 -0.39 11.58
N CYS A 60 5.05 -1.17 10.82
CA CYS A 60 4.80 -2.59 10.61
C CYS A 60 6.10 -3.37 10.83
N THR A 61 5.97 -4.65 11.22
CA THR A 61 7.13 -5.56 11.26
C THR A 61 7.61 -5.81 9.84
N ALA A 62 8.91 -5.66 9.55
CA ALA A 62 9.46 -6.06 8.26
C ALA A 62 9.11 -7.53 7.99
N GLN A 63 8.93 -7.89 6.71
CA GLN A 63 8.78 -9.30 6.38
C GLN A 63 10.02 -10.04 6.87
N ALA A 64 9.86 -11.24 7.43
CA ALA A 64 11.00 -12.07 7.76
C ALA A 64 11.88 -12.14 6.52
N ALA A 65 13.13 -11.70 6.64
CA ALA A 65 14.06 -11.71 5.52
C ALA A 65 14.04 -13.12 4.91
N LYS A 66 13.87 -13.25 3.59
CA LYS A 66 14.09 -14.54 2.93
C LYS A 66 15.50 -14.99 3.35
N ALA A 67 15.65 -16.26 3.72
CA ALA A 67 16.83 -16.84 4.37
C ALA A 67 18.17 -16.74 3.57
N GLN A 68 18.21 -15.95 2.51
CA GLN A 68 19.37 -15.67 1.67
C GLN A 68 20.03 -14.32 1.96
N ASP A 69 19.46 -13.47 2.82
CA ASP A 69 20.13 -12.27 3.30
C ASP A 69 21.13 -12.67 4.40
N LYS A 70 22.42 -12.55 4.10
CA LYS A 70 23.52 -12.86 5.02
C LYS A 70 23.32 -12.13 6.35
N GLU A 71 23.58 -12.87 7.42
CA GLU A 71 23.49 -12.51 8.83
C GLU A 71 23.85 -11.04 9.10
N GLY A 72 22.85 -10.25 9.49
CA GLY A 72 22.97 -8.83 9.75
C GLY A 72 21.97 -8.36 10.80
N LYS A 73 22.32 -8.61 12.07
CA LYS A 73 21.82 -8.03 13.32
C LYS A 73 20.30 -8.09 13.55
N HIS A 74 19.94 -9.01 14.45
CA HIS A 74 18.63 -9.19 15.06
C HIS A 74 18.22 -7.91 15.83
N SER A 75 17.58 -6.98 15.14
CA SER A 75 16.85 -5.89 15.75
C SER A 75 15.52 -5.90 15.03
N ASP A 76 14.42 -5.98 15.76
CA ASP A 76 13.05 -5.89 15.25
C ASP A 76 12.99 -4.81 14.15
N ARG A 77 13.06 -5.22 12.88
CA ARG A 77 13.11 -4.29 11.76
C ARG A 77 11.70 -3.74 11.62
N VAL A 78 11.40 -2.67 12.34
CA VAL A 78 10.17 -1.92 12.11
C VAL A 78 10.35 -1.15 10.80
N SER A 79 9.44 -1.38 9.86
CA SER A 79 9.35 -0.66 8.59
C SER A 79 8.09 0.18 8.59
N THR A 80 8.04 1.21 7.74
CA THR A 80 6.82 1.95 7.48
C THR A 80 6.02 1.21 6.41
N CYS A 81 4.73 1.04 6.68
CA CYS A 81 3.75 0.53 5.74
C CYS A 81 2.69 1.60 5.47
N ILE A 82 1.93 1.41 4.41
CA ILE A 82 0.71 2.18 4.16
C ILE A 82 -0.48 1.29 4.51
N GLN A 83 -1.36 1.77 5.38
CA GLN A 83 -2.59 1.09 5.74
C GLN A 83 -3.76 1.84 5.14
N CYS A 84 -4.45 1.22 4.20
CA CYS A 84 -5.69 1.72 3.64
C CYS A 84 -6.79 1.69 4.71
N GLU A 85 -7.75 2.60 4.59
CA GLU A 85 -9.04 2.50 5.27
C GLU A 85 -9.85 1.31 4.72
N ASP A 86 -10.98 1.03 5.37
CA ASP A 86 -11.83 -0.09 5.04
C ASP A 86 -12.31 -0.04 3.59
N THR A 87 -12.14 -1.14 2.86
CA THR A 87 -12.60 -1.25 1.47
C THR A 87 -14.11 -0.99 1.35
N PRO A 88 -14.57 -0.29 0.30
CA PRO A 88 -15.99 -0.11 0.05
C PRO A 88 -16.64 -1.41 -0.44
N ALA A 89 -17.97 -1.49 -0.32
CA ALA A 89 -18.73 -2.61 -0.85
C ALA A 89 -18.71 -2.62 -2.40
N SER A 90 -18.56 -3.80 -2.97
CA SER A 90 -18.66 -4.10 -4.40
C SER A 90 -19.93 -4.90 -4.68
N LEU A 91 -20.51 -4.70 -5.86
CA LEU A 91 -21.69 -5.45 -6.32
C LEU A 91 -21.32 -6.83 -6.90
N GLU A 92 -20.03 -7.07 -7.18
CA GLU A 92 -19.54 -8.29 -7.81
C GLU A 92 -18.24 -8.80 -7.18
N SER A 93 -18.10 -10.12 -7.11
CA SER A 93 -16.87 -10.80 -6.68
C SER A 93 -15.92 -11.00 -7.87
N LYS A 94 -15.32 -9.91 -8.34
CA LYS A 94 -14.33 -9.93 -9.42
C LYS A 94 -12.97 -9.48 -8.90
N PRO A 95 -11.85 -10.05 -9.40
CA PRO A 95 -10.54 -9.47 -9.17
C PRO A 95 -10.51 -8.03 -9.66
N VAL A 96 -9.97 -7.13 -8.84
CA VAL A 96 -9.85 -5.71 -9.17
C VAL A 96 -8.39 -5.30 -9.14
N GLU A 97 -8.06 -4.31 -9.97
CA GLU A 97 -6.76 -3.65 -9.93
C GLU A 97 -6.59 -2.92 -8.59
N PHE A 98 -5.40 -2.96 -8.00
CA PHE A 98 -5.08 -2.19 -6.80
C PHE A 98 -4.01 -1.15 -7.12
N SER A 99 -4.18 0.06 -6.59
CA SER A 99 -3.20 1.14 -6.72
C SER A 99 -3.08 1.94 -5.44
N VAL A 100 -1.88 2.45 -5.17
CA VAL A 100 -1.60 3.35 -4.03
C VAL A 100 -1.04 4.64 -4.58
N SER A 101 -1.53 5.76 -4.05
CA SER A 101 -1.01 7.09 -4.33
C SER A 101 -0.55 7.73 -3.03
N LEU A 102 0.68 8.24 -2.98
CA LEU A 102 1.14 9.08 -1.88
C LEU A 102 0.61 10.51 -2.04
N THR A 103 0.53 11.03 -3.26
CA THR A 103 0.02 12.38 -3.54
C THR A 103 -1.48 12.52 -3.28
N GLY A 104 -2.21 11.41 -3.29
CA GLY A 104 -3.66 11.36 -3.11
C GLY A 104 -4.47 11.66 -4.37
N ASP A 105 -3.79 11.91 -5.50
CA ASP A 105 -4.37 12.19 -6.82
C ASP A 105 -3.97 11.17 -7.90
N PHE A 106 -3.19 10.15 -7.52
CA PHE A 106 -2.70 9.07 -8.38
C PHE A 106 -1.77 9.51 -9.53
N SER A 107 -1.32 10.77 -9.55
CA SER A 107 -0.28 11.23 -10.50
C SER A 107 1.07 10.54 -10.28
N ASP A 108 1.28 9.96 -9.10
CA ASP A 108 2.46 9.20 -8.72
C ASP A 108 2.46 7.73 -9.20
N VAL A 109 1.34 7.22 -9.73
CA VAL A 109 1.23 5.84 -10.22
C VAL A 109 1.68 5.79 -11.69
N GLU A 110 2.74 5.02 -11.99
CA GLU A 110 3.27 4.90 -13.37
C GLU A 110 2.55 3.82 -14.19
N SER A 111 2.06 2.77 -13.54
CA SER A 111 1.18 1.74 -14.08
C SER A 111 0.74 0.88 -12.91
N ALA A 112 -0.56 0.65 -12.74
CA ALA A 112 -1.05 -0.21 -11.68
C ALA A 112 -0.47 -1.62 -11.86
N SER A 113 0.37 -2.04 -10.93
CA SER A 113 0.96 -3.36 -11.01
C SER A 113 -0.16 -4.37 -10.75
N GLN A 114 -0.50 -5.14 -11.78
CA GLN A 114 -1.31 -6.35 -11.63
C GLN A 114 -0.51 -7.35 -10.80
N PHE A 115 -0.65 -7.29 -9.48
CA PHE A 115 -0.19 -8.36 -8.61
C PHE A 115 -1.22 -9.50 -8.70
N TYR A 116 -0.92 -10.50 -9.54
CA TYR A 116 -1.65 -11.78 -9.63
C TYR A 116 -0.94 -12.86 -8.81
#